data_AF-A0A968VWW6-F1
#
_entry.id   AF-A0A968VWW6-F1
#
_cell.length_a   1.000
_cell.length_b   1.000
_cell.length_c   1.000
_cell.angle_alpha   90.00
_cell.angle_beta   90.00
_cell.angle_gamma   90.00
#
_symmetry.space_group_name_H-M   'P 1'
#
loop_
_entity.id
_entity.type
_entity.pdbx_description
1 polymer ?
#
loop_
_entity_poly.entity_id
_entity_poly.type
_entity_poly.pdbx_seq_one_letter_code
_entity_poly.pdbx_strand_id
1 'polypeptide(L)'
;MHGCVYHDPLYYFYLRNINCTYETEIFNYNQELNNSIKELKSAQQHLVQSEKMASLGVLMAGVAHELNNPLNFINGGLNIIDDLKDEMTFANDDTRERCNMATSMLFDGIERAKKIVRALMNFAYPGNNTLVYANLQEIIENSLLFLKEKLGQDIIVSKNYAKDNNCKVYPDKMHQVF
;
A
#
# COMPACT_ATOMS: atom_id res chain seq x y z
N MET A 1 36.82 -75.50 -15.91
CA MET A 1 35.45 -74.99 -15.71
C MET A 1 35.54 -73.73 -14.86
N HIS A 2 35.60 -72.55 -15.47
CA HIS A 2 35.34 -71.27 -14.79
C HIS A 2 34.29 -70.56 -15.64
N GLY A 3 33.13 -70.29 -15.05
CA GLY A 3 31.97 -69.74 -15.72
C GLY A 3 32.20 -68.27 -16.09
N CYS A 4 32.45 -68.00 -17.36
CA CYS A 4 32.27 -66.68 -17.93
C CYS A 4 30.78 -66.36 -17.96
N VAL A 5 30.32 -65.54 -17.03
CA VAL A 5 29.04 -64.84 -17.16
C VAL A 5 29.21 -63.88 -18.34
N TYR A 6 28.69 -64.24 -19.50
CA TYR A 6 28.53 -63.30 -20.61
C TYR A 6 27.55 -62.23 -20.14
N HIS A 7 28.06 -61.09 -19.66
CA HIS A 7 27.25 -59.90 -19.51
C HIS A 7 26.93 -59.38 -20.91
N ASP A 8 25.72 -59.63 -21.37
CA ASP A 8 25.19 -59.13 -22.64
C ASP A 8 25.25 -57.59 -22.65
N PRO A 9 26.03 -56.97 -23.58
CA PRO A 9 26.11 -55.51 -23.71
C PRO A 9 24.73 -54.85 -23.92
N LEU A 10 23.77 -55.56 -24.53
CA LEU A 10 22.40 -55.06 -24.71
C LEU A 10 21.68 -54.90 -23.37
N TYR A 11 21.90 -55.82 -22.42
CA TYR A 11 21.29 -55.76 -21.09
C TYR A 11 21.85 -54.59 -20.27
N TYR A 12 23.16 -54.34 -20.34
CA TYR A 12 23.76 -53.19 -19.66
C TYR A 12 23.30 -51.85 -20.27
N PHE A 13 23.16 -51.80 -21.59
CA PHE A 13 22.61 -50.63 -22.28
C PHE A 13 21.14 -50.37 -21.91
N TYR A 14 20.34 -51.44 -21.81
CA TYR A 14 18.94 -51.36 -21.37
C TYR A 14 18.81 -50.81 -19.94
N LEU A 15 19.56 -51.37 -18.98
CA LEU A 15 19.55 -50.89 -17.59
C LEU A 15 20.05 -49.45 -17.47
N ARG A 16 21.08 -49.07 -18.23
CA ARG A 16 21.60 -47.71 -18.24
C ARG A 16 20.58 -46.70 -18.78
N ASN A 17 19.85 -47.06 -19.84
CA ASN A 17 18.78 -46.21 -20.36
C ASN A 17 17.66 -46.04 -19.34
N ILE A 18 17.25 -47.12 -18.67
CA ILE A 18 16.22 -47.06 -17.64
C ILE A 18 16.65 -46.19 -16.45
N ASN A 19 17.87 -46.38 -15.95
CA ASN A 19 18.38 -45.54 -14.87
C ASN A 19 18.47 -44.07 -15.29
N CYS A 20 18.92 -43.78 -16.51
CA CYS A 20 18.95 -42.43 -17.05
C CYS A 20 17.55 -41.79 -17.13
N THR A 21 16.52 -42.57 -17.55
CA THR A 21 15.14 -42.09 -17.57
C THR A 21 14.60 -41.81 -16.16
N TYR A 22 14.84 -42.69 -15.19
CA TYR A 22 14.41 -42.47 -13.81
C TYR A 22 15.13 -41.28 -13.16
N GLU A 23 16.44 -41.13 -13.39
CA GLU A 23 17.20 -39.97 -12.92
C GLU A 23 16.63 -38.67 -13.48
N THR A 24 16.24 -38.67 -14.76
CA THR A 24 15.62 -37.51 -15.41
C THR A 24 14.23 -37.21 -14.82
N GLU A 25 13.39 -38.22 -14.61
CA GLU A 25 12.06 -38.06 -14.00
C GLU A 25 12.15 -37.52 -12.57
N ILE A 26 13.04 -38.11 -11.76
CA ILE A 26 13.28 -37.66 -10.37
C ILE A 26 13.78 -36.21 -10.38
N PHE A 27 14.69 -35.87 -11.29
CA PHE A 27 15.18 -34.50 -11.42
C PHE A 27 14.05 -33.52 -11.76
N ASN A 28 13.20 -33.85 -12.74
CA ASN A 28 12.07 -33.02 -13.14
C ASN A 28 11.07 -32.85 -11.99
N TYR A 29 10.71 -33.94 -11.30
CA TYR A 29 9.78 -33.91 -10.17
C TYR A 29 10.32 -33.07 -9.01
N ASN A 30 11.61 -33.19 -8.69
CA ASN A 30 12.26 -32.34 -7.69
C ASN A 30 12.24 -30.86 -8.10
N GLN A 31 12.40 -30.57 -9.39
CA GLN A 31 12.36 -29.19 -9.88
C GLN A 31 10.96 -28.58 -9.76
N GLU A 32 9.92 -29.32 -10.20
CA GLU A 32 8.52 -28.92 -10.06
C GLU A 32 8.15 -28.71 -8.59
N LEU A 33 8.49 -29.67 -7.73
CA LEU A 33 8.24 -29.58 -6.29
C LEU A 33 8.89 -28.33 -5.68
N ASN A 34 10.15 -28.06 -6.02
CA ASN A 34 10.84 -26.85 -5.55
C ASN A 34 10.17 -25.56 -6.03
N ASN A 35 9.65 -25.54 -7.26
CA ASN A 35 8.92 -24.39 -7.79
C ASN A 35 7.59 -24.20 -7.05
N SER A 36 6.81 -25.27 -6.85
CA SER A 36 5.57 -25.20 -6.07
C SER A 36 5.80 -24.77 -4.62
N ILE A 37 6.89 -25.21 -3.99
CA ILE A 37 7.27 -24.75 -2.64
C ILE A 37 7.58 -23.25 -2.63
N LYS A 38 8.29 -22.73 -3.64
CA LYS A 38 8.56 -21.29 -3.74
C LYS A 38 7.28 -20.49 -3.91
N GLU A 39 6.38 -20.93 -4.79
CA GLU A 39 5.09 -20.29 -5.02
C GLU A 39 4.23 -20.29 -3.75
N LEU A 40 4.13 -21.44 -3.08
CA LEU A 40 3.39 -21.56 -1.83
C LEU A 40 3.95 -20.64 -0.75
N LYS A 41 5.28 -20.58 -0.61
CA LYS A 41 5.94 -19.72 0.38
C LYS A 41 5.68 -18.25 0.08
N SER A 42 5.73 -17.84 -1.19
CA SER A 42 5.39 -16.49 -1.62
C SER A 42 3.93 -16.15 -1.31
N ALA A 43 2.99 -17.02 -1.68
CA ALA A 43 1.57 -16.85 -1.41
C ALA A 43 1.29 -16.76 0.10
N GLN A 44 1.93 -17.59 0.91
CA GLN A 44 1.82 -17.55 2.37
C GLN A 44 2.33 -16.22 2.95
N GLN A 45 3.46 -15.69 2.45
CA GLN A 45 3.97 -14.38 2.86
C GLN A 45 2.97 -13.26 2.54
N HIS A 46 2.36 -13.29 1.35
CA HIS A 46 1.32 -12.34 0.97
C HIS A 46 0.08 -12.44 1.88
N LEU A 47 -0.36 -13.64 2.24
CA LEU A 47 -1.48 -13.85 3.16
C LEU A 47 -1.19 -13.30 4.57
N VAL A 48 -0.04 -13.63 5.13
CA VAL A 48 0.38 -13.11 6.44
C VAL A 48 0.46 -11.58 6.44
N GLN A 49 0.97 -10.99 5.36
CA GLN A 49 1.03 -9.54 5.22
C GLN A 49 -0.38 -8.92 5.12
N SER A 50 -1.29 -9.55 4.39
CA SER A 50 -2.68 -9.11 4.25
C SER A 50 -3.43 -9.15 5.59
N GLU A 51 -3.23 -10.21 6.38
CA GLU A 51 -3.86 -10.37 7.69
C GLU A 51 -3.34 -9.34 8.72
N LYS A 52 -2.04 -9.03 8.68
CA LYS A 52 -1.44 -7.95 9.48
C LYS A 52 -2.04 -6.59 9.12
N MET A 53 -2.21 -6.30 7.84
CA MET A 53 -2.82 -5.04 7.39
C MET A 53 -4.29 -4.94 7.77
N ALA A 54 -5.06 -6.03 7.63
CA ALA A 54 -6.46 -6.05 8.07
C ALA A 54 -6.59 -5.80 9.59
N SER A 55 -5.74 -6.45 10.39
CA SER A 55 -5.71 -6.25 11.85
C SER A 55 -5.31 -4.81 12.21
N LEU A 56 -4.34 -4.23 11.48
CA LEU A 56 -3.93 -2.85 11.65
C LEU A 56 -5.04 -1.86 11.26
N GLY A 57 -5.82 -2.14 10.21
CA GLY A 57 -6.94 -1.32 9.76
C GLY A 57 -8.03 -1.15 10.79
N VAL A 58 -8.42 -2.24 11.47
CA VAL A 58 -9.41 -2.19 12.55
C VAL A 58 -8.92 -1.30 13.70
N LEU A 59 -7.66 -1.44 14.09
CA LEU A 59 -7.07 -0.62 15.14
C LEU A 59 -6.96 0.86 14.72
N MET A 60 -6.48 1.12 13.50
CA MET A 60 -6.32 2.47 12.98
C MET A 60 -7.67 3.18 12.81
N ALA A 61 -8.78 2.47 12.58
CA ALA A 61 -10.11 3.07 12.51
C ALA A 61 -10.53 3.67 13.86
N GLY A 62 -10.25 2.97 14.96
CA GLY A 62 -10.45 3.48 16.31
C GLY A 62 -9.55 4.69 16.60
N VAL A 63 -8.25 4.56 16.31
CA VAL A 63 -7.28 5.65 16.52
C VAL A 63 -7.62 6.88 15.68
N ALA A 64 -8.02 6.72 14.42
CA ALA A 64 -8.40 7.83 13.55
C ALA A 64 -9.67 8.53 14.05
N HIS A 65 -10.66 7.77 14.52
CA HIS A 65 -11.85 8.35 15.15
C HIS A 65 -11.47 9.18 16.38
N GLU A 66 -10.61 8.65 17.25
CA GLU A 66 -10.14 9.34 18.44
C GLU A 66 -9.26 10.57 18.14
N LEU A 67 -8.49 10.57 17.04
CA LEU A 67 -7.70 11.71 16.59
C LEU A 67 -8.55 12.77 15.88
N ASN A 68 -9.56 12.36 15.12
CA ASN A 68 -10.48 13.28 14.47
C ASN A 68 -11.28 14.10 15.50
N ASN A 69 -11.60 13.52 16.65
CA ASN A 69 -12.32 14.21 17.72
C ASN A 69 -11.64 15.51 18.19
N PRO A 70 -10.39 15.50 18.71
CA PRO A 70 -9.70 16.73 19.09
C PRO A 70 -9.45 17.65 17.90
N LEU A 71 -9.14 17.13 16.70
CA LEU A 71 -8.98 17.97 15.51
C LEU A 71 -10.26 18.74 15.16
N ASN A 72 -11.42 18.11 15.30
CA ASN A 72 -12.71 18.76 15.08
C ASN A 72 -13.02 19.81 16.16
N PHE A 73 -12.69 19.55 17.42
CA PHE A 73 -12.84 20.53 18.49
C PHE A 73 -11.94 21.76 18.25
N ILE A 74 -10.67 21.56 17.88
CA ILE A 74 -9.76 22.66 17.59
C ILE A 74 -10.26 23.43 16.35
N ASN A 75 -10.69 22.74 15.29
CA ASN A 75 -11.21 23.40 14.09
C ASN A 75 -12.47 24.23 14.38
N GLY A 76 -13.37 23.70 15.22
CA GLY A 76 -14.56 24.45 15.67
C GLY A 76 -14.18 25.69 16.45
N GLY A 77 -13.20 25.58 17.37
CA GLY A 77 -12.65 26.71 18.10
C GLY A 77 -12.02 27.76 17.19
N LEU A 78 -11.25 27.34 16.18
CA LEU A 78 -10.67 28.27 15.20
C LEU A 78 -11.71 28.99 14.36
N ASN A 79 -12.78 28.29 13.93
CA ASN A 79 -13.88 28.92 13.21
C ASN A 79 -14.52 30.02 14.06
N ILE A 80 -14.78 29.74 15.35
CA ILE A 80 -15.31 30.75 16.28
C ILE A 80 -14.35 31.94 16.41
N ILE A 81 -13.04 31.69 16.50
CA ILE A 81 -12.03 32.76 16.58
C ILE A 81 -12.02 33.60 15.30
N ASP A 82 -12.12 32.98 14.13
CA ASP A 82 -12.13 33.68 12.84
C ASP A 82 -13.41 34.50 12.66
N ASP A 83 -14.57 33.97 13.07
CA ASP A 83 -15.84 34.70 13.09
C ASP A 83 -15.79 35.91 14.04
N LEU A 84 -15.29 35.73 15.26
CA LEU A 84 -15.19 36.80 16.26
C LEU A 84 -14.21 37.90 15.84
N LYS A 85 -13.19 37.56 15.07
CA LYS A 85 -12.15 38.48 14.60
C LYS A 85 -12.71 39.52 13.62
N ASP A 86 -13.79 39.21 12.90
CA ASP A 86 -14.50 40.21 12.08
C ASP A 86 -15.24 41.24 12.95
N GLU A 87 -15.62 40.88 14.17
CA GLU A 87 -16.26 41.76 15.16
C GLU A 87 -15.25 42.49 16.06
N MET A 88 -13.97 42.08 16.05
CA MET A 88 -12.92 42.68 16.89
C MET A 88 -12.43 44.03 16.38
N THR A 89 -12.26 44.98 17.30
CA THR A 89 -11.50 46.21 17.06
C THR A 89 -10.02 45.97 17.32
N PHE A 90 -9.22 46.03 16.26
CA PHE A 90 -7.76 45.88 16.36
C PHE A 90 -7.10 47.20 16.72
N ALA A 91 -6.04 47.14 17.53
CA ALA A 91 -5.30 48.33 17.97
C ALA A 91 -4.60 49.05 16.80
N ASN A 92 -4.18 48.32 15.77
CA ASN A 92 -3.61 48.82 14.53
C ASN A 92 -3.66 47.73 13.43
N ASP A 93 -3.36 48.11 12.19
CA ASP A 93 -3.37 47.20 11.04
C ASP A 93 -2.34 46.05 11.17
N ASP A 94 -1.19 46.29 11.79
CA ASP A 94 -0.18 45.25 12.08
C ASP A 94 -0.75 44.14 12.98
N THR A 95 -1.49 44.50 14.02
CA THR A 95 -2.12 43.54 14.94
C THR A 95 -3.19 42.71 14.22
N ARG A 96 -3.96 43.34 13.33
CA ARG A 96 -4.93 42.65 12.47
C ARG A 96 -4.24 41.66 11.54
N GLU A 97 -3.19 42.08 10.84
CA GLU A 97 -2.45 41.23 9.92
C GLU A 97 -1.82 40.02 10.63
N ARG A 98 -1.21 40.24 11.80
CA ARG A 98 -0.65 39.16 12.63
C ARG A 98 -1.72 38.17 13.11
N CYS A 99 -2.92 38.65 13.47
CA CYS A 99 -4.05 37.81 13.84
C CYS A 99 -4.54 36.97 12.65
N ASN A 100 -4.66 37.59 11.46
CA ASN A 100 -5.01 36.91 10.22
C ASN A 100 -4.00 35.80 9.89
N MET A 101 -2.70 36.12 9.96
CA MET A 101 -1.62 35.16 9.72
C MET A 101 -1.67 33.99 10.70
N ALA A 102 -1.77 34.26 12.00
CA ALA A 102 -1.84 33.22 13.02
C ALA A 102 -3.03 32.27 12.79
N THR A 103 -4.20 32.84 12.50
CA THR A 103 -5.42 32.07 12.21
C THR A 103 -5.25 31.20 10.96
N SER A 104 -4.70 31.77 9.88
CA SER A 104 -4.41 31.03 8.64
C SER A 104 -3.42 29.89 8.86
N MET A 105 -2.34 30.11 9.62
CA MET A 105 -1.36 29.06 9.92
C MET A 105 -1.96 27.91 10.73
N LEU A 106 -2.87 28.22 11.66
CA LEU A 106 -3.56 27.22 12.47
C LEU A 106 -4.52 26.37 11.62
N PHE A 107 -5.28 26.99 10.71
CA PHE A 107 -6.12 26.27 9.75
C PHE A 107 -5.31 25.33 8.86
N ASP A 108 -4.19 25.82 8.30
CA ASP A 108 -3.29 25.00 7.50
C ASP A 108 -2.73 23.81 8.29
N GLY A 109 -2.38 24.03 9.56
CA GLY A 109 -1.90 22.99 10.46
C GLY A 109 -2.94 21.89 10.69
N ILE A 110 -4.19 22.26 10.95
CA ILE A 110 -5.29 21.30 11.15
C ILE A 110 -5.58 20.52 9.88
N GLU A 111 -5.62 21.18 8.73
CA GLU A 111 -5.86 20.49 7.46
C GLU A 111 -4.74 19.50 7.13
N ARG A 112 -3.49 19.84 7.42
CA ARG A 112 -2.38 18.88 7.31
C ARG A 112 -2.56 17.70 8.25
N ALA A 113 -2.92 17.94 9.52
CA ALA A 113 -3.14 16.87 10.48
C ALA A 113 -4.29 15.94 10.04
N LYS A 114 -5.42 16.49 9.58
CA LYS A 114 -6.53 15.72 9.02
C LYS A 114 -6.12 14.89 7.80
N LYS A 115 -5.30 15.45 6.90
CA LYS A 115 -4.75 14.71 5.75
C LYS A 115 -3.88 13.54 6.20
N ILE A 116 -2.99 13.73 7.19
CA ILE A 116 -2.15 12.65 7.72
C ILE A 116 -3.01 11.53 8.32
N VAL A 117 -4.00 11.88 9.14
CA VAL A 117 -4.92 10.90 9.75
C VAL A 117 -5.69 10.12 8.68
N ARG A 118 -6.23 10.80 7.65
CA ARG A 118 -6.90 10.14 6.53
C ARG A 118 -5.97 9.23 5.73
N ALA A 119 -4.74 9.67 5.48
CA ALA A 119 -3.77 8.91 4.71
C ALA A 119 -3.32 7.65 5.47
N LEU A 120 -3.14 7.74 6.79
CA LEU A 120 -2.96 6.59 7.69
C LEU A 120 -4.14 5.61 7.62
N MET A 121 -5.36 6.15 7.62
CA MET A 121 -6.58 5.34 7.56
C MET A 121 -6.67 4.55 6.24
N ASN A 122 -6.39 5.21 5.13
CA ASN A 122 -6.41 4.63 3.78
C ASN A 122 -5.30 3.60 3.54
N PHE A 123 -4.19 3.71 4.28
CA PHE A 123 -3.10 2.72 4.23
C PHE A 123 -3.43 1.49 5.07
N ALA A 124 -3.99 1.71 6.25
CA ALA A 124 -4.24 0.65 7.22
C ALA A 124 -5.52 -0.13 6.92
N TYR A 125 -6.55 0.50 6.36
CA TYR A 125 -7.81 -0.17 6.04
C TYR A 125 -7.73 -0.77 4.62
N PRO A 126 -7.57 -2.10 4.46
CA PRO A 126 -7.93 -2.73 3.22
C PRO A 126 -9.46 -2.75 3.24
N GLY A 127 -10.09 -1.70 2.75
CA GLY A 127 -11.53 -1.62 2.63
C GLY A 127 -12.14 -2.89 2.04
N ASN A 128 -13.40 -3.07 2.41
CA ASN A 128 -14.23 -4.22 2.07
C ASN A 128 -13.97 -4.57 0.61
N ASN A 129 -13.77 -5.86 0.33
CA ASN A 129 -13.44 -6.44 -0.97
C ASN A 129 -14.63 -6.30 -1.96
N THR A 130 -15.14 -5.08 -2.09
CA THR A 130 -16.32 -4.62 -2.78
C THR A 130 -15.88 -3.65 -3.85
N LEU A 131 -16.34 -3.91 -5.06
CA LEU A 131 -16.11 -3.06 -6.22
C LEU A 131 -16.86 -1.74 -6.05
N VAL A 132 -16.13 -0.64 -5.89
CA VAL A 132 -16.68 0.72 -5.80
C VAL A 132 -16.22 1.52 -7.02
N TYR A 133 -17.06 2.42 -7.52
CA TYR A 133 -16.60 3.41 -8.49
C TYR A 133 -15.73 4.42 -7.74
N ALA A 134 -14.44 4.46 -8.05
CA ALA A 134 -13.49 5.38 -7.46
C ALA A 134 -12.69 6.10 -8.54
N ASN A 135 -12.24 7.31 -8.21
CA ASN A 135 -11.43 8.12 -9.10
C ASN A 135 -9.97 7.69 -8.98
N LEU A 136 -9.40 7.12 -10.05
CA LEU A 136 -8.01 6.68 -10.05
C LEU A 136 -7.01 7.81 -9.84
N GLN A 137 -7.34 9.03 -10.29
CA GLN A 137 -6.47 10.18 -10.09
C GLN A 137 -6.30 10.47 -8.59
N GLU A 138 -7.38 10.42 -7.81
CA GLU A 138 -7.31 10.66 -6.36
C GLU A 138 -6.45 9.60 -5.66
N ILE A 139 -6.59 8.34 -6.06
CA ILE A 139 -5.77 7.22 -5.57
C ILE A 139 -4.28 7.44 -5.86
N ILE A 140 -3.94 7.77 -7.12
CA ILE A 140 -2.55 7.98 -7.54
C ILE A 140 -1.95 9.21 -6.87
N GLU A 141 -2.72 10.29 -6.72
CA GLU A 141 -2.27 11.49 -6.01
C GLU A 141 -1.95 11.21 -4.53
N ASN A 142 -2.74 10.37 -3.87
CA ASN A 142 -2.47 9.94 -2.49
C ASN A 142 -1.16 9.14 -2.39
N SER A 143 -0.92 8.18 -3.30
CA SER A 143 0.37 7.44 -3.33
C SER A 143 1.55 8.36 -3.64
N LEU A 144 1.39 9.31 -4.57
CA LEU A 144 2.44 10.28 -4.92
C LEU A 144 2.77 11.25 -3.79
N LEU A 145 1.84 11.53 -2.88
CA LEU A 145 2.10 12.34 -1.69
C LEU A 145 3.16 11.68 -0.79
N PHE A 146 3.09 10.37 -0.60
CA PHE A 146 4.07 9.62 0.18
C PHE A 146 5.40 9.44 -0.55
N LEU A 147 5.35 9.27 -1.87
CA LEU A 147 6.56 9.15 -2.69
C LEU A 147 7.32 10.47 -2.81
N LYS A 148 6.64 11.63 -2.74
CA LYS A 148 7.28 12.95 -2.78
C LYS A 148 8.33 13.16 -1.68
N GLU A 149 8.19 12.53 -0.52
CA GLU A 149 9.21 12.62 0.53
C GLU A 149 10.45 11.77 0.23
N LYS A 150 10.32 10.74 -0.62
CA LYS A 150 11.42 9.84 -1.01
C LYS A 150 12.04 10.19 -2.36
N LEU A 151 11.30 10.84 -3.25
CA LEU A 151 11.77 11.28 -4.55
C LEU A 151 12.58 12.58 -4.36
N GLY A 152 13.89 12.52 -4.62
CA GLY A 152 14.78 13.68 -4.56
C GLY A 152 14.41 14.76 -5.57
N GLN A 153 15.03 15.95 -5.46
CA GLN A 153 14.70 17.12 -6.28
C GLN A 153 14.97 16.93 -7.79
N ASP A 154 15.75 15.91 -8.15
CA ASP A 154 16.15 15.65 -9.54
C ASP A 154 15.12 14.82 -10.33
N ILE A 155 14.03 14.35 -9.68
CA ILE A 155 13.02 13.52 -10.33
C ILE A 155 11.77 14.34 -10.63
N ILE A 156 11.48 14.50 -11.92
CA ILE A 156 10.29 15.20 -12.40
C ILE A 156 9.17 14.17 -12.65
N VAL A 157 8.09 14.26 -11.87
CA VAL A 157 6.90 13.42 -12.07
C VAL A 157 5.93 14.13 -13.02
N SER A 158 5.84 13.64 -14.25
CA SER A 158 4.85 14.09 -15.24
C SER A 158 3.54 13.32 -15.07
N LYS A 159 2.42 14.05 -14.97
CA LYS A 159 1.09 13.48 -14.72
C LYS A 159 0.20 13.70 -15.94
N ASN A 160 -0.30 12.62 -16.52
CA ASN A 160 -1.22 12.68 -17.65
C ASN A 160 -2.45 11.81 -17.36
N TYR A 161 -3.53 12.45 -16.90
CA TYR A 161 -4.77 11.79 -16.51
C TYR A 161 -5.84 11.96 -17.59
N ALA A 162 -6.72 10.98 -17.75
CA ALA A 162 -7.86 11.12 -18.66
C ALA A 162 -8.93 12.06 -18.07
N LYS A 163 -9.86 12.53 -18.90
CA LYS A 163 -10.96 13.43 -18.45
C LYS A 163 -11.98 12.72 -17.55
N ASP A 164 -12.15 11.42 -17.75
CA ASP A 164 -12.96 10.57 -16.88
C ASP A 164 -12.06 9.46 -16.33
N ASN A 165 -11.83 9.51 -15.01
CA ASN A 165 -10.97 8.57 -14.29
C ASN A 165 -11.75 7.74 -13.28
N ASN A 166 -13.09 7.76 -13.36
CA ASN A 166 -13.93 6.93 -12.51
C ASN A 166 -14.00 5.53 -13.11
N CYS A 167 -13.47 4.56 -12.38
CA CYS A 167 -13.62 3.18 -12.76
C CYS A 167 -13.95 2.31 -11.55
N LYS A 168 -14.54 1.16 -11.85
CA LYS A 168 -14.97 0.22 -10.84
C LYS A 168 -13.75 -0.55 -10.35
N VAL A 169 -13.25 -0.20 -9.18
CA VAL A 169 -12.02 -0.76 -8.62
C VAL A 169 -12.24 -1.20 -7.18
N TYR A 170 -11.29 -1.97 -6.67
CA TYR A 170 -11.11 -2.14 -5.23
C TYR A 170 -10.15 -1.03 -4.81
N PRO A 171 -10.62 0.12 -4.29
CA PRO A 171 -9.77 1.29 -4.02
C PRO A 171 -8.58 0.89 -3.13
N ASP A 172 -8.83 -0.03 -2.22
CA ASP A 172 -7.89 -0.51 -1.21
C ASP A 172 -6.80 -1.43 -1.76
N LYS A 173 -7.13 -2.20 -2.80
CA LYS A 173 -6.10 -2.97 -3.54
C LYS A 173 -5.30 -2.04 -4.46
N MET A 174 -5.93 -0.99 -4.98
CA MET A 174 -5.23 -0.02 -5.81
C MET A 174 -4.20 0.78 -5.00
N HIS A 175 -4.52 1.15 -3.75
CA HIS A 175 -3.55 1.78 -2.84
C HIS A 175 -2.33 0.90 -2.52
N GLN A 176 -2.42 -0.42 -2.69
CA GLN A 176 -1.29 -1.35 -2.47
C GLN A 176 -0.45 -1.60 -3.74
N VAL A 177 -0.98 -1.26 -4.91
CA VAL A 177 -0.30 -1.43 -6.21
C VAL A 177 0.54 -0.19 -6.56
N PHE A 178 0.09 1.00 -6.17
CA PHE A 178 0.74 2.29 -6.46
C PHE A 178 1.50 2.82 -5.24
#